data_AF-A0A2S5RG70-F1
#
_entry.id   AF-A0A2S5RG70-F1
#
_cell.length_a   1.000
_cell.length_b   1.000
_cell.length_c   1.000
_cell.angle_alpha   90.00
_cell.angle_beta   90.00
_cell.angle_gamma   90.00
#
_symmetry.space_group_name_H-M   'P 1'
#
loop_
_entity.id
_entity.type
_entity.pdbx_description
1 polymer ?
#
loop_
_entity_poly.entity_id
_entity_poly.type
_entity_poly.pdbx_seq_one_letter_code
_entity_poly.pdbx_strand_id
1 'polypeptide(L)'
;MRKLTRQLVILFVVFVIYFGYTTFVDGVSLFHTNFDVYDAQSTLDKLIIVVGKGAQQGSSSFDKYIAFSDGNWQVKEALMIMVDGALKPLAKGDIINATIPNFFGGFWAANSLTATILAPFKLVLVGGVFAMLVPLTKTIFFGTVIGIKSYLKARRSNILFNCQNAIKFANDLHDKLVAGDFEQVKTAYGSYNGLAFKPTYLINMMDEIGDVLIVEGNLKRFIKPCEVVIMSLKEMYEKERINAMTTKQDEMFFDFKRGYEYTSIGSKYSIAYYKAVETKVDTQSKLAWKLFSLEMFRMYVFLIFAIVPTIAINAVILPLIGALGISGAASNTAPALIIVTWFIITIALHAGFTISKASYKNMRKDLIIPAVSYYSLFIVMAITLAIGINGIIAMGPITAPGTSSSMMNIFFSRLGTAVLSTCLILYVIATLMDANKSPEGMSKKVLIDGVILPIIAWFLSVGINILGIILGMLNVTWNTDLLSTLSILVLILFWVYLSVSGVLLNNIVIPSRKKRQEINLALAEEGKQAEAKTKAKK
;
A
#
# COMPACT_ATOMS: atom_id res chain seq x y z
N MET A 1 1.08 7.67 6.54
CA MET A 1 1.74 6.52 5.89
C MET A 1 1.14 5.18 6.36
N ARG A 2 0.93 4.93 7.66
CA ARG A 2 0.29 3.68 8.13
C ARG A 2 -1.10 3.38 7.54
N LYS A 3 -1.96 4.40 7.43
CA LYS A 3 -3.28 4.28 6.77
C LYS A 3 -3.14 3.81 5.32
N LEU A 4 -2.18 4.38 4.59
CA LEU A 4 -1.86 4.01 3.21
C LEU A 4 -1.38 2.54 3.13
N THR A 5 -0.45 2.14 4.00
CA THR A 5 0.01 0.74 4.09
C THR A 5 -1.14 -0.22 4.35
N ARG A 6 -2.01 0.08 5.32
CA ARG A 6 -3.19 -0.74 5.64
C ARG A 6 -4.13 -0.83 4.43
N GLN A 7 -4.38 0.27 3.75
CA GLN A 7 -5.22 0.31 2.55
C GLN A 7 -4.61 -0.50 1.39
N LEU A 8 -3.28 -0.44 1.19
CA LEU A 8 -2.58 -1.24 0.17
C LEU A 8 -2.64 -2.74 0.48
N VAL A 9 -2.45 -3.13 1.74
CA VAL A 9 -2.55 -4.54 2.16
C VAL A 9 -3.98 -5.07 1.99
N ILE A 10 -5.00 -4.29 2.40
CA ILE A 10 -6.40 -4.65 2.18
C ILE A 10 -6.70 -4.77 0.68
N LEU A 11 -6.24 -3.81 -0.12
CA LEU A 11 -6.41 -3.84 -1.58
C LEU A 11 -5.80 -5.11 -2.18
N PHE A 12 -4.59 -5.50 -1.74
CA PHE A 12 -3.95 -6.74 -2.16
C PHE A 12 -4.75 -7.97 -1.75
N VAL A 13 -5.21 -8.06 -0.51
CA VAL A 13 -6.04 -9.19 -0.03
C VAL A 13 -7.32 -9.31 -0.86
N VAL A 14 -8.00 -8.19 -1.13
CA VAL A 14 -9.20 -8.14 -1.98
C VAL A 14 -8.90 -8.65 -3.40
N PHE A 15 -7.75 -8.28 -3.96
CA PHE A 15 -7.28 -8.74 -5.26
C PHE A 15 -7.00 -10.26 -5.26
N VAL A 16 -6.30 -10.78 -4.24
CA VAL A 16 -6.02 -12.22 -4.11
C VAL A 16 -7.29 -13.05 -3.92
N ILE A 17 -8.24 -12.60 -3.09
CA ILE A 17 -9.51 -13.30 -2.90
C ILE A 17 -10.27 -13.38 -4.22
N TYR A 18 -10.36 -12.26 -4.95
CA TYR A 18 -11.10 -12.20 -6.21
C TYR A 18 -10.53 -13.15 -7.26
N PHE A 19 -9.26 -12.99 -7.59
CA PHE A 19 -8.65 -13.76 -8.64
C PHE A 19 -8.35 -15.19 -8.20
N GLY A 20 -8.03 -15.43 -6.93
CA GLY A 20 -7.88 -16.77 -6.36
C GLY A 20 -9.18 -17.56 -6.42
N TYR A 21 -10.32 -16.94 -6.08
CA TYR A 21 -11.63 -17.57 -6.24
C TYR A 21 -11.99 -17.80 -7.70
N THR A 22 -11.74 -16.81 -8.57
CA THR A 22 -12.00 -16.94 -10.01
C THR A 22 -11.20 -18.10 -10.60
N THR A 23 -9.92 -18.20 -10.22
CA THR A 23 -9.01 -19.29 -10.65
C THR A 23 -9.37 -20.63 -10.02
N PHE A 24 -9.86 -20.65 -8.78
CA PHE A 24 -10.38 -21.89 -8.17
C PHE A 24 -11.59 -22.39 -8.96
N VAL A 25 -12.57 -21.53 -9.23
CA VAL A 25 -13.76 -21.97 -9.96
C VAL A 25 -13.43 -22.28 -11.43
N ASP A 26 -12.57 -21.52 -12.09
CA ASP A 26 -12.13 -21.80 -13.47
C ASP A 26 -11.24 -23.05 -13.55
N GLY A 27 -10.30 -23.20 -12.62
CA GLY A 27 -9.40 -24.35 -12.53
C GLY A 27 -10.16 -25.62 -12.18
N VAL A 28 -11.06 -25.57 -11.20
CA VAL A 28 -11.93 -26.69 -10.85
C VAL A 28 -12.91 -27.02 -11.99
N SER A 29 -13.40 -26.01 -12.72
CA SER A 29 -14.24 -26.20 -13.92
C SER A 29 -13.56 -26.92 -15.09
N LEU A 30 -12.23 -26.96 -15.11
CA LEU A 30 -11.39 -27.55 -16.16
C LEU A 30 -10.91 -28.97 -15.84
N PHE A 31 -11.19 -29.54 -14.67
CA PHE A 31 -10.75 -30.90 -14.36
C PHE A 31 -11.70 -31.96 -14.91
N HIS A 32 -11.56 -32.27 -16.20
CA HIS A 32 -11.68 -33.61 -16.80
C HIS A 32 -11.08 -33.64 -18.24
N THR A 33 -9.98 -32.94 -18.51
CA THR A 33 -9.28 -33.01 -19.81
C THR A 33 -7.87 -33.57 -19.73
N ASN A 34 -7.55 -34.36 -18.70
CA ASN A 34 -6.30 -35.12 -18.64
C ASN A 34 -6.53 -36.49 -19.26
N PHE A 35 -6.15 -36.65 -20.53
CA PHE A 35 -6.17 -37.96 -21.18
C PHE A 35 -4.91 -38.17 -22.00
N ASP A 36 -4.46 -39.41 -21.98
CA ASP A 36 -3.30 -39.87 -22.73
C ASP A 36 -3.78 -40.33 -24.12
N VAL A 37 -3.20 -39.74 -25.15
CA VAL A 37 -3.41 -40.09 -26.56
C VAL A 37 -2.29 -41.02 -26.98
N TYR A 38 -2.64 -42.21 -27.47
CA TYR A 38 -1.71 -43.22 -27.96
C TYR A 38 -1.85 -43.41 -29.47
N ASP A 39 -0.75 -43.82 -30.09
CA ASP A 39 -0.70 -44.09 -31.53
C ASP A 39 -1.43 -45.38 -31.84
N ALA A 40 -2.53 -45.27 -32.59
CA ALA A 40 -3.34 -46.41 -33.01
C ALA A 40 -2.58 -47.36 -33.95
N GLN A 41 -1.46 -46.93 -34.55
CA GLN A 41 -0.66 -47.74 -35.47
C GLN A 41 0.61 -48.34 -34.85
N SER A 42 0.96 -47.98 -33.60
CA SER A 42 2.15 -48.53 -32.94
C SER A 42 1.86 -49.85 -32.24
N THR A 43 2.71 -50.87 -32.43
CA THR A 43 2.63 -52.18 -31.76
C THR A 43 3.08 -52.17 -30.29
N LEU A 44 3.67 -51.06 -29.84
CA LEU A 44 4.00 -50.75 -28.45
C LEU A 44 3.23 -49.48 -28.10
N ASP A 45 2.31 -49.50 -27.14
CA ASP A 45 1.45 -48.37 -26.72
C ASP A 45 2.23 -47.05 -26.58
N LYS A 46 2.46 -46.37 -27.70
CA LYS A 46 3.33 -45.21 -27.74
C LYS A 46 2.48 -44.00 -27.42
N LEU A 47 2.63 -43.51 -26.19
CA LEU A 47 2.05 -42.26 -25.75
C LEU A 47 2.50 -41.13 -26.70
N ILE A 48 1.57 -40.60 -27.49
CA ILE A 48 1.81 -39.50 -28.42
C ILE A 48 1.70 -38.17 -27.67
N ILE A 49 0.64 -37.99 -26.88
CA ILE A 49 0.32 -36.70 -26.24
C ILE A 49 -0.35 -36.96 -24.89
N VAL A 50 0.15 -36.31 -23.83
CA VAL A 50 -0.60 -36.14 -22.58
C VAL A 50 -1.36 -34.83 -22.68
N VAL A 51 -2.65 -34.89 -22.96
CA VAL A 51 -3.49 -33.70 -23.00
C VAL A 51 -3.70 -33.24 -21.56
N GLY A 52 -3.50 -31.94 -21.27
CA GLY A 52 -3.71 -31.36 -19.93
C GLY A 52 -2.48 -31.24 -19.00
N LYS A 53 -1.31 -31.81 -19.36
CA LYS A 53 0.00 -31.43 -18.77
C LYS A 53 0.77 -30.46 -19.66
N GLY A 54 0.13 -29.35 -20.05
CA GLY A 54 0.80 -28.29 -20.83
C GLY A 54 0.89 -28.54 -22.34
N ALA A 55 0.16 -29.50 -22.90
CA ALA A 55 -0.02 -29.59 -24.34
C ALA A 55 -0.82 -28.38 -24.84
N GLN A 56 -0.16 -27.47 -25.54
CA GLN A 56 -0.78 -26.32 -26.17
C GLN A 56 -1.77 -26.80 -27.25
N GLN A 57 -3.03 -26.41 -27.11
CA GLN A 57 -3.96 -26.33 -28.23
C GLN A 57 -3.28 -25.43 -29.30
N GLY A 58 -3.06 -25.91 -30.51
CA GLY A 58 -2.24 -25.23 -31.53
C GLY A 58 -0.80 -25.73 -31.71
N SER A 59 -0.40 -26.81 -31.03
CA SER A 59 0.84 -27.53 -31.38
C SER A 59 0.60 -28.44 -32.60
N SER A 60 1.59 -28.56 -33.50
CA SER A 60 1.49 -29.37 -34.73
C SER A 60 1.11 -30.83 -34.47
N SER A 61 1.45 -31.36 -33.30
CA SER A 61 1.09 -32.70 -32.87
C SER A 61 -0.39 -32.82 -32.45
N PHE A 62 -0.97 -31.84 -31.74
CA PHE A 62 -2.38 -31.89 -31.31
C PHE A 62 -3.33 -31.69 -32.50
N ASP A 63 -3.05 -30.69 -33.34
CA ASP A 63 -3.88 -30.32 -34.50
C ASP A 63 -3.85 -31.36 -35.63
N LYS A 64 -2.88 -32.30 -35.59
CA LYS A 64 -2.79 -33.47 -36.48
C LYS A 64 -3.88 -34.50 -36.17
N TYR A 65 -4.18 -34.71 -34.88
CA TYR A 65 -5.05 -35.79 -34.44
C TYR A 65 -6.46 -35.31 -34.10
N ILE A 66 -6.63 -34.09 -33.61
CA ILE A 66 -7.92 -33.56 -33.16
C ILE A 66 -8.13 -32.14 -33.70
N ALA A 67 -9.35 -31.82 -34.14
CA ALA A 67 -9.72 -30.46 -34.52
C ALA A 67 -11.14 -30.12 -34.06
N PHE A 68 -11.40 -28.83 -33.85
CA PHE A 68 -12.73 -28.33 -33.56
C PHE A 68 -13.35 -27.78 -34.85
N SER A 69 -14.46 -28.38 -35.29
CA SER A 69 -15.20 -28.01 -36.50
C SER A 69 -16.69 -28.22 -36.29
N ASP A 70 -17.52 -27.30 -36.79
CA ASP A 70 -18.98 -27.35 -36.71
C ASP A 70 -19.52 -27.57 -35.27
N GLY A 71 -18.91 -26.87 -34.31
CA GLY A 71 -19.30 -26.90 -32.90
C GLY A 71 -18.91 -28.18 -32.16
N ASN A 72 -18.17 -29.10 -32.79
CA ASN A 72 -17.81 -30.40 -32.23
C ASN A 72 -16.30 -30.68 -32.36
N TRP A 73 -15.78 -31.48 -31.44
CA TRP A 73 -14.43 -32.04 -31.53
C TRP A 73 -14.42 -33.27 -32.43
N GLN A 74 -13.62 -33.22 -33.48
CA GLN A 74 -13.49 -34.26 -34.49
C GLN A 74 -12.07 -34.83 -34.52
N VAL A 75 -11.97 -36.14 -34.73
CA VAL A 75 -10.72 -36.87 -34.87
C VAL A 75 -10.22 -36.77 -36.31
N LYS A 76 -9.04 -36.18 -36.54
CA LYS A 76 -8.44 -36.00 -37.88
C LYS A 76 -7.64 -37.23 -38.35
N GLU A 77 -7.07 -37.98 -37.42
CA GLU A 77 -6.34 -39.22 -37.64
C GLU A 77 -6.68 -40.21 -36.53
N ALA A 78 -6.71 -41.51 -36.84
CA ALA A 78 -7.06 -42.53 -35.86
C ALA A 78 -6.11 -42.49 -34.66
N LEU A 79 -6.68 -42.58 -33.46
CA LEU A 79 -5.94 -42.46 -32.20
C LEU A 79 -6.59 -43.34 -31.12
N MET A 80 -5.87 -43.64 -30.05
CA MET A 80 -6.46 -44.27 -28.87
C MET A 80 -6.43 -43.30 -27.68
N ILE A 81 -7.48 -43.31 -26.88
CA ILE A 81 -7.57 -42.53 -25.63
C ILE A 81 -7.88 -43.42 -24.44
N MET A 82 -7.30 -43.10 -23.30
CA MET A 82 -7.62 -43.77 -22.05
C MET A 82 -8.88 -43.15 -21.42
N VAL A 83 -9.93 -43.95 -21.25
CA VAL A 83 -11.20 -43.57 -20.60
C VAL A 83 -11.54 -44.63 -19.57
N ASP A 84 -11.74 -44.24 -18.31
CA ASP A 84 -12.04 -45.14 -17.19
C ASP A 84 -11.02 -46.29 -17.03
N GLY A 85 -9.74 -46.02 -17.33
CA GLY A 85 -8.65 -47.00 -17.24
C GLY A 85 -8.57 -47.99 -18.41
N ALA A 86 -9.40 -47.84 -19.46
CA ALA A 86 -9.34 -48.65 -20.67
C ALA A 86 -8.99 -47.82 -21.90
N LEU A 87 -8.17 -48.38 -22.81
CA LEU A 87 -7.88 -47.78 -24.11
C LEU A 87 -9.10 -47.94 -25.03
N LYS A 88 -9.60 -46.83 -25.54
CA LYS A 88 -10.68 -46.80 -26.53
C LYS A 88 -10.13 -46.24 -27.86
N PRO A 89 -10.27 -46.99 -28.97
CA PRO A 89 -9.91 -46.48 -30.29
C PRO A 89 -10.95 -45.46 -30.75
N LEU A 90 -10.46 -44.37 -31.36
CA LEU A 90 -11.27 -43.41 -32.09
C LEU A 90 -10.80 -43.37 -33.55
N ALA A 91 -11.74 -43.51 -34.47
CA ALA A 91 -11.49 -43.47 -35.90
C ALA A 91 -11.44 -42.02 -36.41
N LYS A 92 -10.77 -41.83 -37.55
CA LYS A 92 -10.81 -40.57 -38.27
C LYS A 92 -12.27 -40.22 -38.63
N GLY A 93 -12.70 -39.02 -38.27
CA GLY A 93 -14.06 -38.51 -38.46
C GLY A 93 -14.96 -38.65 -37.23
N ASP A 94 -14.52 -39.37 -36.19
CA ASP A 94 -15.33 -39.53 -34.97
C ASP A 94 -15.54 -38.18 -34.27
N ILE A 95 -16.79 -37.95 -33.85
CA ILE A 95 -17.14 -36.83 -32.99
C ILE A 95 -16.96 -37.28 -31.54
N ILE A 96 -15.93 -36.75 -30.87
CA ILE A 96 -15.49 -37.21 -29.55
C ILE A 96 -16.63 -37.14 -28.52
N ASN A 97 -17.42 -36.06 -28.56
CA ASN A 97 -18.56 -35.85 -27.66
C ASN A 97 -19.71 -36.83 -27.88
N ALA A 98 -19.86 -37.38 -29.09
CA ALA A 98 -20.91 -38.34 -29.42
C ALA A 98 -20.48 -39.77 -29.07
N THR A 99 -19.20 -40.09 -29.27
CA THR A 99 -18.64 -41.42 -29.01
C THR A 99 -18.38 -41.65 -27.52
N ILE A 100 -18.07 -40.60 -26.76
CA ILE A 100 -17.82 -40.67 -25.32
C ILE A 100 -18.58 -39.52 -24.61
N PRO A 101 -19.87 -39.72 -24.29
CA PRO A 101 -20.76 -38.67 -23.77
C PRO A 101 -20.28 -38.02 -22.46
N ASN A 102 -19.50 -38.75 -21.65
CA ASN A 102 -18.97 -38.27 -20.37
C ASN A 102 -17.53 -37.76 -20.46
N PHE A 103 -16.93 -37.68 -21.65
CA PHE A 103 -15.53 -37.26 -21.83
C PHE A 103 -15.24 -35.85 -21.29
N PHE A 104 -16.27 -35.01 -21.26
CA PHE A 104 -16.22 -33.65 -20.68
C PHE A 104 -17.16 -33.48 -19.48
N GLY A 105 -17.76 -34.55 -18.95
CA GLY A 105 -18.91 -34.49 -18.04
C GLY A 105 -18.62 -35.06 -16.65
N GLY A 106 -17.93 -34.28 -15.81
CA GLY A 106 -17.78 -34.56 -14.37
C GLY A 106 -18.61 -33.60 -13.50
N PHE A 107 -18.75 -33.91 -12.21
CA PHE A 107 -19.42 -33.04 -11.20
C PHE A 107 -18.84 -31.61 -11.15
N TRP A 108 -17.62 -31.43 -11.64
CA TRP A 108 -16.90 -30.16 -11.73
C TRP A 108 -16.66 -29.69 -13.17
N ALA A 109 -17.29 -30.27 -14.20
CA ALA A 109 -17.10 -29.79 -15.57
C ALA A 109 -17.59 -28.35 -15.78
N ALA A 110 -17.11 -27.68 -16.83
CA ALA A 110 -17.55 -26.32 -17.20
C ALA A 110 -19.07 -26.20 -17.44
N ASN A 111 -19.72 -27.30 -17.85
CA ASN A 111 -21.17 -27.43 -18.02
C ASN A 111 -21.88 -28.09 -16.81
N SER A 112 -21.16 -28.32 -15.70
CA SER A 112 -21.73 -28.96 -14.50
C SER A 112 -22.68 -28.04 -13.74
N LEU A 113 -23.60 -28.65 -12.99
CA LEU A 113 -24.47 -27.95 -12.04
C LEU A 113 -23.64 -27.15 -11.02
N THR A 114 -22.51 -27.70 -10.56
CA THR A 114 -21.63 -27.05 -9.58
C THR A 114 -20.96 -25.79 -10.15
N ALA A 115 -20.46 -25.84 -11.39
CA ALA A 115 -19.94 -24.66 -12.07
C ALA A 115 -21.03 -23.60 -12.30
N THR A 116 -22.24 -24.05 -12.64
CA THR A 116 -23.42 -23.18 -12.82
C THR A 116 -23.85 -22.52 -11.51
N ILE A 117 -23.77 -23.22 -10.37
CA ILE A 117 -24.07 -22.67 -9.04
C ILE A 117 -22.98 -21.70 -8.57
N LEU A 118 -21.70 -21.98 -8.82
CA LEU A 118 -20.56 -21.16 -8.36
C LEU A 118 -20.25 -19.96 -9.26
N ALA A 119 -20.66 -19.98 -10.53
CA ALA A 119 -20.45 -18.87 -11.47
C ALA A 119 -21.15 -17.56 -11.05
N PRO A 120 -22.42 -17.55 -10.57
CA PRO A 120 -23.05 -16.36 -10.00
C PRO A 120 -22.29 -15.77 -8.82
N PHE A 121 -21.67 -16.60 -7.98
CA PHE A 121 -20.84 -16.12 -6.87
C PHE A 121 -19.58 -15.41 -7.34
N LYS A 122 -19.07 -15.71 -8.55
CA LYS A 122 -18.02 -14.88 -9.17
C LYS A 122 -18.51 -13.45 -9.33
N LEU A 123 -19.70 -13.23 -9.89
CA LEU A 123 -20.26 -11.89 -10.09
C LEU A 123 -20.55 -11.16 -8.77
N VAL A 124 -21.00 -11.88 -7.74
CA VAL A 124 -21.20 -11.29 -6.39
C VAL A 124 -19.86 -10.92 -5.75
N LEU A 125 -18.84 -11.78 -5.84
CA LEU A 125 -17.49 -11.47 -5.38
C LEU A 125 -16.85 -10.34 -6.18
N VAL A 126 -17.01 -10.31 -7.52
CA VAL A 126 -16.64 -9.18 -8.39
C VAL A 126 -17.28 -7.91 -7.82
N GLY A 127 -18.60 -7.90 -7.60
CA GLY A 127 -19.30 -6.73 -7.06
C GLY A 127 -18.72 -6.24 -5.73
N GLY A 128 -18.49 -7.14 -4.76
CA GLY A 128 -17.92 -6.80 -3.46
C GLY A 128 -16.45 -6.36 -3.53
N VAL A 129 -15.65 -7.00 -4.38
CA VAL A 129 -14.24 -6.68 -4.64
C VAL A 129 -14.13 -5.32 -5.30
N PHE A 130 -14.91 -5.05 -6.35
CA PHE A 130 -14.91 -3.75 -7.03
C PHE A 130 -15.44 -2.63 -6.12
N ALA A 131 -16.45 -2.92 -5.29
CA ALA A 131 -16.96 -1.98 -4.29
C ALA A 131 -15.89 -1.57 -3.26
N MET A 132 -14.92 -2.43 -2.95
CA MET A 132 -13.76 -2.09 -2.11
C MET A 132 -12.58 -1.52 -2.91
N LEU A 133 -12.28 -2.11 -4.06
CA LEU A 133 -11.11 -1.81 -4.90
C LEU A 133 -11.17 -0.39 -5.46
N VAL A 134 -12.32 0.05 -5.97
CA VAL A 134 -12.46 1.39 -6.57
C VAL A 134 -12.26 2.49 -5.53
N PRO A 135 -12.93 2.48 -4.36
CA PRO A 135 -12.68 3.48 -3.31
C PRO A 135 -11.26 3.43 -2.74
N LEU A 136 -10.69 2.23 -2.54
CA LEU A 136 -9.32 2.07 -2.04
C LEU A 136 -8.31 2.67 -3.02
N THR A 137 -8.39 2.31 -4.30
CA THR A 137 -7.51 2.81 -5.36
C THR A 137 -7.61 4.34 -5.47
N LYS A 138 -8.84 4.85 -5.48
CA LYS A 138 -9.12 6.29 -5.51
C LYS A 138 -8.51 7.02 -4.31
N THR A 139 -8.58 6.45 -3.12
CA THR A 139 -8.04 7.05 -1.90
C THR A 139 -6.50 7.01 -1.87
N ILE A 140 -5.92 5.88 -2.24
CA ILE A 140 -4.47 5.62 -2.21
C ILE A 140 -3.74 6.53 -3.22
N PHE A 141 -4.21 6.58 -4.47
CA PHE A 141 -3.50 7.25 -5.56
C PHE A 141 -3.96 8.70 -5.78
N PHE A 142 -5.23 9.01 -5.50
CA PHE A 142 -5.82 10.31 -5.81
C PHE A 142 -6.33 11.07 -4.58
N GLY A 143 -6.11 10.60 -3.35
CA GLY A 143 -6.64 11.23 -2.14
C GLY A 143 -6.31 12.73 -2.02
N THR A 144 -5.04 13.10 -2.26
CA THR A 144 -4.60 14.50 -2.25
C THR A 144 -5.23 15.31 -3.38
N VAL A 145 -5.32 14.74 -4.59
CA VAL A 145 -5.92 15.40 -5.76
C VAL A 145 -7.43 15.61 -5.56
N ILE A 146 -8.12 14.62 -4.99
CA ILE A 146 -9.53 14.70 -4.62
C ILE A 146 -9.74 15.74 -3.53
N GLY A 147 -8.85 15.79 -2.54
CA GLY A 147 -8.86 16.83 -1.52
C GLY A 147 -8.73 18.21 -2.16
N ILE A 148 -7.76 18.40 -3.07
CA ILE A 148 -7.56 19.67 -3.78
C ILE A 148 -8.82 20.03 -4.56
N LYS A 149 -9.38 19.08 -5.32
CA LYS A 149 -10.65 19.28 -6.04
C LYS A 149 -11.80 19.65 -5.11
N SER A 150 -11.91 19.01 -3.95
CA SER A 150 -12.92 19.31 -2.94
C SER A 150 -12.73 20.72 -2.37
N TYR A 151 -11.50 21.12 -2.09
CA TYR A 151 -11.16 22.46 -1.67
C TYR A 151 -11.55 23.49 -2.73
N LEU A 152 -11.24 23.25 -4.01
CA LEU A 152 -11.61 24.15 -5.11
C LEU A 152 -13.12 24.24 -5.31
N LYS A 153 -13.85 23.13 -5.11
CA LYS A 153 -15.32 23.16 -5.11
C LYS A 153 -15.87 23.98 -3.93
N ALA A 154 -15.32 23.81 -2.74
CA ALA A 154 -15.71 24.56 -1.53
C ALA A 154 -15.28 26.04 -1.57
N ARG A 155 -14.23 26.36 -2.33
CA ARG A 155 -13.79 27.75 -2.56
C ARG A 155 -14.90 28.60 -3.18
N ARG A 156 -15.69 28.00 -4.07
CA ARG A 156 -16.87 28.63 -4.71
C ARG A 156 -18.03 28.85 -3.73
N SER A 157 -18.00 28.26 -2.53
CA SER A 157 -19.01 28.40 -1.49
C SER A 157 -18.44 29.12 -0.25
N ASN A 158 -18.49 30.45 -0.25
CA ASN A 158 -18.23 31.31 0.93
C ASN A 158 -16.96 30.94 1.75
N ILE A 159 -15.84 30.68 1.07
CA ILE A 159 -14.60 30.24 1.75
C ILE A 159 -14.08 31.24 2.78
N LEU A 160 -14.21 32.54 2.51
CA LEU A 160 -13.78 33.60 3.43
C LEU A 160 -14.60 33.55 4.72
N PHE A 161 -15.92 33.42 4.61
CA PHE A 161 -16.82 33.27 5.75
C PHE A 161 -16.53 31.99 6.54
N ASN A 162 -16.37 30.85 5.85
CA ASN A 162 -16.10 29.58 6.51
C ASN A 162 -14.72 29.56 7.19
N CYS A 163 -13.72 30.23 6.62
CA CYS A 163 -12.41 30.40 7.23
C CYS A 163 -12.47 31.30 8.48
N GLN A 164 -13.24 32.40 8.44
CA GLN A 164 -13.50 33.24 9.62
C GLN A 164 -14.15 32.44 10.76
N ASN A 165 -15.13 31.58 10.45
CA ASN A 165 -15.76 30.71 11.44
C ASN A 165 -14.75 29.72 12.05
N ALA A 166 -13.86 29.15 11.24
CA ALA A 166 -12.78 28.29 11.73
C ALA A 166 -11.78 29.05 12.60
N ILE A 167 -11.45 30.32 12.26
CA ILE A 167 -10.60 31.19 13.09
C ILE A 167 -11.27 31.48 14.43
N LYS A 168 -12.56 31.85 14.42
CA LYS A 168 -13.33 32.13 15.63
C LYS A 168 -13.38 30.91 16.55
N PHE A 169 -13.66 29.74 15.98
CA PHE A 169 -13.61 28.47 16.71
C PHE A 169 -12.23 28.21 17.31
N ALA A 170 -11.15 28.37 16.54
CA ALA A 170 -9.80 28.10 17.03
C ALA A 170 -9.36 29.05 18.15
N ASN A 171 -9.76 30.33 18.10
CA ASN A 171 -9.53 31.28 19.20
C ASN A 171 -10.30 30.87 20.46
N ASP A 172 -11.60 30.56 20.34
CA ASP A 172 -12.43 30.11 21.47
C ASP A 172 -11.87 28.82 22.10
N LEU A 173 -11.40 27.88 21.28
CA LEU A 173 -10.73 26.68 21.77
C LEU A 173 -9.42 27.00 22.50
N HIS A 174 -8.61 27.93 21.98
CA HIS A 174 -7.36 28.35 22.63
C HIS A 174 -7.63 28.97 24.01
N ASP A 175 -8.61 29.86 24.11
CA ASP A 175 -8.99 30.50 25.38
C ASP A 175 -9.37 29.43 26.43
N LYS A 176 -10.13 28.41 26.02
CA LYS A 176 -10.52 27.27 26.86
C LYS A 176 -9.34 26.38 27.26
N LEU A 177 -8.41 26.14 26.33
CA LEU A 177 -7.17 25.40 26.62
C LEU A 177 -6.28 26.15 27.63
N VAL A 178 -6.18 27.48 27.51
CA VAL A 178 -5.44 28.34 28.43
C VAL A 178 -6.09 28.37 29.82
N ALA A 179 -7.43 28.45 29.86
CA ALA A 179 -8.19 28.35 31.11
C ALA A 179 -8.03 27.00 31.81
N GLY A 180 -7.65 25.95 31.07
CA GLY A 180 -7.45 24.60 31.60
C GLY A 180 -8.75 23.88 31.96
N ASP A 181 -9.88 24.33 31.41
CA ASP A 181 -11.20 23.75 31.67
C ASP A 181 -11.49 22.60 30.70
N PHE A 182 -11.38 21.37 31.22
CA PHE A 182 -11.55 20.15 30.44
C PHE A 182 -12.95 20.01 29.82
N GLU A 183 -14.01 20.33 30.56
CA GLU A 183 -15.39 20.19 30.08
C GLU A 183 -15.73 21.24 29.01
N GLN A 184 -15.19 22.44 29.14
CA GLN A 184 -15.32 23.44 28.08
C GLN A 184 -14.59 23.04 26.80
N VAL A 185 -13.38 22.45 26.91
CA VAL A 185 -12.66 21.93 25.73
C VAL A 185 -13.42 20.77 25.09
N LYS A 186 -14.01 19.86 25.88
CA LYS A 186 -14.87 18.78 25.39
C LYS A 186 -16.12 19.31 24.68
N THR A 187 -16.73 20.37 25.20
CA THR A 187 -17.86 21.05 24.55
C THR A 187 -17.44 21.69 23.22
N ALA A 188 -16.29 22.37 23.20
CA ALA A 188 -15.73 22.91 21.96
C ALA A 188 -15.44 21.78 20.94
N TYR A 189 -14.87 20.66 21.38
CA TYR A 189 -14.68 19.47 20.56
C TYR A 189 -16.00 18.97 19.96
N GLY A 190 -17.09 18.93 20.71
CA GLY A 190 -18.42 18.57 20.18
C GLY A 190 -18.91 19.50 19.06
N SER A 191 -18.62 20.80 19.17
CA SER A 191 -19.01 21.80 18.16
C SER A 191 -18.17 21.75 16.87
N TYR A 192 -17.00 21.11 16.90
CA TYR A 192 -16.09 20.99 15.75
C TYR A 192 -16.77 20.37 14.51
N ASN A 193 -17.67 19.41 14.72
CA ASN A 193 -18.38 18.76 13.62
C ASN A 193 -19.18 19.75 12.76
N GLY A 194 -19.65 20.86 13.33
CA GLY A 194 -20.38 21.91 12.62
C GLY A 194 -19.54 22.81 11.70
N LEU A 195 -18.20 22.73 11.73
CA LEU A 195 -17.36 23.54 10.84
C LEU A 195 -17.37 23.02 9.40
N ALA A 196 -17.59 23.92 8.44
CA ALA A 196 -17.48 23.62 7.01
C ALA A 196 -16.02 23.63 6.52
N PHE A 197 -15.18 24.51 7.08
CA PHE A 197 -13.78 24.64 6.70
C PHE A 197 -12.87 23.93 7.71
N LYS A 198 -12.32 22.79 7.30
CA LYS A 198 -11.52 21.89 8.15
C LYS A 198 -10.22 21.52 7.43
N PRO A 199 -9.21 22.40 7.43
CA PRO A 199 -7.91 22.06 6.86
C PRO A 199 -7.25 20.94 7.68
N THR A 200 -6.37 20.16 7.05
CA THR A 200 -5.76 18.96 7.64
C THR A 200 -5.01 19.24 8.94
N TYR A 201 -4.39 20.41 9.11
CA TYR A 201 -3.71 20.77 10.35
C TYR A 201 -4.68 21.03 11.52
N LEU A 202 -5.90 21.52 11.25
CA LEU A 202 -6.96 21.63 12.25
C LEU A 202 -7.55 20.25 12.56
N ILE A 203 -7.78 19.42 11.53
CA ILE A 203 -8.23 18.03 11.71
C ILE A 203 -7.26 17.27 12.63
N ASN A 204 -5.96 17.30 12.33
CA ASN A 204 -4.96 16.60 13.14
C ASN A 204 -4.96 17.07 14.59
N MET A 205 -5.05 18.38 14.84
CA MET A 205 -5.12 18.91 16.20
C MET A 205 -6.37 18.42 16.93
N MET A 206 -7.53 18.46 16.27
CA MET A 206 -8.78 18.03 16.88
C MET A 206 -8.77 16.52 17.16
N ASP A 207 -8.30 15.69 16.23
CA ASP A 207 -8.19 14.25 16.43
C ASP A 207 -7.30 13.93 17.66
N GLU A 208 -6.14 14.60 17.78
CA GLU A 208 -5.24 14.43 18.93
C GLU A 208 -5.83 14.95 20.25
N ILE A 209 -6.61 16.04 20.21
CA ILE A 209 -7.39 16.50 21.38
C ILE A 209 -8.43 15.45 21.77
N GLY A 210 -9.14 14.89 20.79
CA GLY A 210 -10.14 13.83 21.00
C GLY A 210 -9.55 12.61 21.72
N ASP A 211 -8.38 12.15 21.27
CA ASP A 211 -7.66 11.03 21.91
C ASP A 211 -7.32 11.33 23.37
N VAL A 212 -6.93 12.57 23.69
CA VAL A 212 -6.63 13.00 25.07
C VAL A 212 -7.89 13.14 25.91
N LEU A 213 -8.98 13.63 25.34
CA LEU A 213 -10.28 13.74 26.01
C LEU A 213 -10.80 12.35 26.41
N ILE A 214 -10.62 11.31 25.59
CA ILE A 214 -11.07 9.94 25.90
C ILE A 214 -10.36 9.37 27.13
N VAL A 215 -9.09 9.71 27.34
CA VAL A 215 -8.28 9.21 28.46
C VAL A 215 -8.16 10.21 29.61
N GLU A 216 -8.92 11.31 29.57
CA GLU A 216 -8.89 12.39 30.57
C GLU A 216 -7.47 12.94 30.83
N GLY A 217 -6.67 13.07 29.76
CA GLY A 217 -5.29 13.50 29.86
C GLY A 217 -5.09 15.03 29.89
N ASN A 218 -3.83 15.46 30.04
CA ASN A 218 -3.47 16.88 30.09
C ASN A 218 -3.57 17.57 28.71
N LEU A 219 -4.48 18.54 28.59
CA LEU A 219 -4.74 19.32 27.37
C LEU A 219 -3.82 20.54 27.19
N LYS A 220 -3.09 20.98 28.23
CA LYS A 220 -2.25 22.20 28.16
C LYS A 220 -1.17 22.11 27.07
N ARG A 221 -0.74 20.90 26.72
CA ARG A 221 0.20 20.63 25.63
C ARG A 221 -0.26 21.14 24.26
N PHE A 222 -1.56 21.44 24.09
CA PHE A 222 -2.13 21.95 22.84
C PHE A 222 -2.24 23.47 22.76
N ILE A 223 -1.91 24.22 23.81
CA ILE A 223 -1.98 25.70 23.80
C ILE A 223 -1.13 26.30 22.67
N LYS A 224 0.17 26.02 22.68
CA LYS A 224 1.11 26.52 21.66
C LYS A 224 0.83 25.96 20.25
N PRO A 225 0.52 24.67 20.07
CA PRO A 225 0.04 24.16 18.79
C PRO A 225 -1.22 24.89 18.26
N CYS A 226 -2.17 25.22 19.14
CA CYS A 226 -3.40 25.92 18.76
C CYS A 226 -3.10 27.35 18.27
N GLU A 227 -2.15 28.06 18.87
CA GLU A 227 -1.69 29.36 18.37
C GLU A 227 -1.15 29.27 16.94
N VAL A 228 -0.36 28.24 16.65
CA VAL A 228 0.17 28.00 15.31
C VAL A 228 -0.95 27.67 14.31
N VAL A 229 -1.98 26.94 14.74
CA VAL A 229 -3.18 26.69 13.92
C VAL A 229 -3.94 28.00 13.64
N ILE A 230 -4.14 28.84 14.65
CA ILE A 230 -4.79 30.16 14.49
C ILE A 230 -3.99 31.02 13.50
N MET A 231 -2.67 31.11 13.65
CA MET A 231 -1.80 31.85 12.72
C MET A 231 -1.89 31.29 11.29
N SER A 232 -1.92 29.97 11.15
CA SER A 232 -2.04 29.30 9.86
C SER A 232 -3.38 29.59 9.17
N LEU A 233 -4.48 29.57 9.93
CA LEU A 233 -5.81 29.94 9.45
C LEU A 233 -5.86 31.42 9.02
N LYS A 234 -5.30 32.33 9.84
CA LYS A 234 -5.23 33.76 9.52
C LYS A 234 -4.41 34.02 8.25
N GLU A 235 -3.25 33.38 8.10
CA GLU A 235 -2.43 33.51 6.89
C GLU A 235 -3.16 32.97 5.65
N MET A 236 -3.88 31.86 5.80
CA MET A 236 -4.67 31.28 4.71
C MET A 236 -5.86 32.17 4.32
N TYR A 237 -6.57 32.71 5.31
CA TYR A 237 -7.64 33.70 5.10
C TYR A 237 -7.12 34.91 4.32
N GLU A 238 -6.00 35.48 4.74
CA GLU A 238 -5.46 36.69 4.10
C GLU A 238 -5.10 36.45 2.64
N LYS A 239 -4.51 35.30 2.34
CA LYS A 239 -4.16 34.93 0.96
C LYS A 239 -5.39 34.70 0.08
N GLU A 240 -6.44 34.08 0.61
CA GLU A 240 -7.71 33.97 -0.12
C GLU A 240 -8.39 35.33 -0.29
N ARG A 241 -8.31 36.21 0.71
CA ARG A 241 -8.86 37.57 0.65
C ARG A 241 -8.18 38.39 -0.43
N ILE A 242 -6.85 38.40 -0.45
CA ILE A 242 -6.06 39.09 -1.49
C ILE A 242 -6.41 38.54 -2.88
N ASN A 243 -6.48 37.22 -3.02
CA ASN A 243 -6.81 36.60 -4.31
C ASN A 243 -8.23 36.93 -4.78
N ALA A 244 -9.21 36.98 -3.87
CA ALA A 244 -10.57 37.43 -4.18
C ALA A 244 -10.62 38.90 -4.66
N MET A 245 -9.64 39.72 -4.24
CA MET A 245 -9.53 41.13 -4.63
C MET A 245 -8.71 41.37 -5.91
N THR A 246 -7.92 40.39 -6.37
CA THR A 246 -7.03 40.56 -7.54
C THR A 246 -7.54 39.75 -8.74
N THR A 247 -7.95 40.45 -9.80
CA THR A 247 -8.58 39.86 -11.01
C THR A 247 -7.61 39.14 -11.96
N LYS A 248 -6.32 39.06 -11.65
CA LYS A 248 -5.29 38.44 -12.49
C LYS A 248 -4.23 37.73 -11.64
N GLN A 249 -4.35 36.42 -11.48
CA GLN A 249 -3.23 35.53 -11.19
C GLN A 249 -3.48 34.18 -11.85
N ASP A 250 -2.43 33.55 -12.38
CA ASP A 250 -2.46 32.19 -12.95
C ASP A 250 -3.15 31.21 -11.99
N GLU A 251 -4.45 30.98 -12.21
CA GLU A 251 -5.35 30.37 -11.23
C GLU A 251 -4.87 28.97 -10.85
N MET A 252 -4.34 28.21 -11.79
CA MET A 252 -4.08 26.78 -11.63
C MET A 252 -2.95 26.46 -10.65
N PHE A 253 -1.83 27.19 -10.68
CA PHE A 253 -0.72 26.96 -9.74
C PHE A 253 -1.06 27.45 -8.33
N PHE A 254 -1.73 28.60 -8.23
CA PHE A 254 -2.21 29.11 -6.96
C PHE A 254 -3.20 28.12 -6.32
N ASP A 255 -4.19 27.67 -7.09
CA ASP A 255 -5.23 26.73 -6.67
C ASP A 255 -4.66 25.38 -6.22
N PHE A 256 -3.71 24.84 -6.99
CA PHE A 256 -3.04 23.60 -6.61
C PHE A 256 -2.26 23.77 -5.31
N LYS A 257 -1.50 24.88 -5.17
CA LYS A 257 -0.72 25.17 -3.96
C LYS A 257 -1.62 25.35 -2.74
N ARG A 258 -2.70 26.14 -2.86
CA ARG A 258 -3.66 26.37 -1.77
C ARG A 258 -4.38 25.09 -1.38
N GLY A 259 -4.84 24.32 -2.36
CA GLY A 259 -5.47 23.03 -2.13
C GLY A 259 -4.52 22.04 -1.46
N TYR A 260 -3.24 22.03 -1.83
CA TYR A 260 -2.23 21.22 -1.14
C TYR A 260 -2.04 21.69 0.31
N GLU A 261 -1.99 23.00 0.54
CA GLU A 261 -1.86 23.57 1.88
C GLU A 261 -3.07 23.25 2.78
N TYR A 262 -4.27 23.15 2.21
CA TYR A 262 -5.50 22.75 2.88
C TYR A 262 -5.54 21.26 3.22
N THR A 263 -5.09 20.38 2.31
CA THR A 263 -5.39 18.94 2.37
C THR A 263 -4.23 18.06 2.85
N SER A 264 -2.99 18.53 2.71
CA SER A 264 -1.83 17.68 2.92
C SER A 264 -1.26 17.75 4.34
N ILE A 265 -0.90 16.59 4.88
CA ILE A 265 -0.08 16.47 6.10
C ILE A 265 1.35 17.01 5.84
N GLY A 266 1.83 16.95 4.60
CA GLY A 266 3.10 17.54 4.18
C GLY A 266 3.03 19.05 3.92
N SER A 267 1.88 19.70 4.17
CA SER A 267 1.79 21.15 4.00
C SER A 267 2.68 21.89 5.01
N LYS A 268 3.04 23.13 4.69
CA LYS A 268 3.82 23.96 5.61
C LYS A 268 3.09 24.20 6.94
N TYR A 269 1.76 24.28 6.91
CA TYR A 269 0.93 24.51 8.09
C TYR A 269 0.84 23.27 8.99
N SER A 270 0.61 22.09 8.39
CA SER A 270 0.65 20.82 9.11
C SER A 270 2.00 20.56 9.76
N ILE A 271 3.10 20.85 9.05
CA ILE A 271 4.45 20.73 9.61
C ILE A 271 4.69 21.75 10.73
N ALA A 272 4.20 22.99 10.59
CA ALA A 272 4.33 23.99 11.64
C ALA A 272 3.58 23.57 12.93
N TYR A 273 2.37 23.02 12.79
CA TYR A 273 1.62 22.42 13.89
C TYR A 273 2.46 21.36 14.63
N TYR A 274 2.94 20.33 13.93
CA TYR A 274 3.71 19.25 14.56
C TYR A 274 5.07 19.71 15.12
N LYS A 275 5.65 20.79 14.58
CA LYS A 275 6.84 21.42 15.18
C LYS A 275 6.51 22.06 16.53
N ALA A 276 5.33 22.65 16.66
CA ALA A 276 4.87 23.33 17.88
C ALA A 276 4.41 22.37 18.97
N VAL A 277 3.98 21.15 18.62
CA VAL A 277 3.65 20.10 19.58
C VAL A 277 4.87 19.77 20.43
N GLU A 278 4.72 19.88 21.75
CA GLU A 278 5.78 19.55 22.70
C GLU A 278 6.10 18.06 22.64
N THR A 279 7.39 17.78 22.50
CA THR A 279 7.95 16.43 22.38
C THR A 279 9.11 16.33 23.34
N LYS A 280 9.41 15.14 23.86
CA LYS A 280 10.60 14.87 24.70
C LYS A 280 11.92 14.96 23.91
N VAL A 281 12.21 16.14 23.37
CA VAL A 281 13.42 16.46 22.61
C VAL A 281 14.40 17.09 23.59
N ASP A 282 15.19 16.23 24.20
CA ASP A 282 16.24 16.57 25.18
C ASP A 282 17.62 16.79 24.51
N THR A 283 17.75 16.46 23.23
CA THR A 283 19.03 16.43 22.50
C THR A 283 18.87 16.97 21.07
N GLN A 284 19.94 17.54 20.52
CA GLN A 284 19.96 18.02 19.13
C GLN A 284 19.71 16.89 18.12
N SER A 285 20.17 15.68 18.41
CA SER A 285 19.90 14.49 17.59
C SER A 285 18.39 14.17 17.52
N LYS A 286 17.68 14.12 18.67
CA LYS A 286 16.23 13.91 18.67
C LYS A 286 15.47 15.02 17.95
N LEU A 287 15.96 16.26 18.05
CA LEU A 287 15.40 17.38 17.30
C LEU A 287 15.58 17.17 15.79
N ALA A 288 16.76 16.75 15.35
CA ALA A 288 17.05 16.45 13.95
C ALA A 288 16.15 15.33 13.40
N TRP A 289 15.96 14.26 14.16
CA TRP A 289 15.02 13.17 13.82
C TRP A 289 13.58 13.66 13.68
N LYS A 290 13.08 14.49 14.62
CA LYS A 290 11.76 15.11 14.52
C LYS A 290 11.64 15.98 13.27
N LEU A 291 12.55 16.93 13.09
CA LEU A 291 12.52 17.88 11.98
C LEU A 291 12.56 17.16 10.63
N PHE A 292 13.47 16.20 10.47
CA PHE A 292 13.59 15.47 9.21
C PHE A 292 12.39 14.57 8.94
N SER A 293 11.86 13.88 9.97
CA SER A 293 10.62 13.09 9.86
C SER A 293 9.43 13.94 9.40
N LEU A 294 9.36 15.20 9.82
CA LEU A 294 8.33 16.12 9.36
C LEU A 294 8.50 16.54 7.90
N GLU A 295 9.75 16.70 7.44
CA GLU A 295 10.03 16.97 6.03
C GLU A 295 9.67 15.76 5.14
N MET A 296 9.86 14.53 5.62
CA MET A 296 9.49 13.31 4.89
C MET A 296 8.01 13.22 4.52
N PHE A 297 7.09 13.95 5.20
CA PHE A 297 5.69 14.04 4.75
C PHE A 297 5.53 14.71 3.38
N ARG A 298 6.53 15.48 2.93
CA ARG A 298 6.55 16.11 1.60
C ARG A 298 7.03 15.17 0.51
N MET A 299 7.64 14.04 0.85
CA MET A 299 8.22 13.09 -0.11
C MET A 299 7.22 12.65 -1.19
N TYR A 300 5.94 12.53 -0.84
CA TYR A 300 4.86 12.21 -1.78
C TYR A 300 4.71 13.21 -2.92
N VAL A 301 4.89 14.50 -2.65
CA VAL A 301 4.82 15.54 -3.68
C VAL A 301 6.03 15.45 -4.61
N PHE A 302 7.20 15.16 -4.05
CA PHE A 302 8.41 14.94 -4.85
C PHE A 302 8.30 13.69 -5.70
N LEU A 303 7.66 12.62 -5.22
CA LEU A 303 7.36 11.43 -6.03
C LEU A 303 6.53 11.80 -7.27
N ILE A 304 5.51 12.64 -7.12
CA ILE A 304 4.69 13.11 -8.26
C ILE A 304 5.53 13.94 -9.23
N PHE A 305 6.27 14.94 -8.73
CA PHE A 305 7.09 15.80 -9.59
C PHE A 305 8.26 15.06 -10.25
N ALA A 306 8.76 13.99 -9.65
CA ALA A 306 9.83 13.18 -10.21
C ALA A 306 9.41 12.39 -11.45
N ILE A 307 8.10 12.20 -11.72
CA ILE A 307 7.62 11.47 -12.90
C ILE A 307 8.14 12.11 -14.19
N VAL A 308 8.04 13.44 -14.32
CA VAL A 308 8.46 14.17 -15.53
C VAL A 308 9.95 13.97 -15.86
N PRO A 309 10.90 14.27 -14.95
CA PRO A 309 12.32 14.02 -15.21
C PRO A 309 12.64 12.53 -15.35
N THR A 310 11.88 11.63 -14.71
CA THR A 310 12.07 10.17 -14.89
C THR A 310 11.78 9.77 -16.33
N ILE A 311 10.67 10.24 -16.89
CA ILE A 311 10.29 9.95 -18.29
C ILE A 311 11.35 10.52 -19.23
N ALA A 312 11.74 11.78 -19.04
CA ALA A 312 12.76 12.43 -19.88
C ALA A 312 14.11 11.68 -19.85
N ILE A 313 14.58 11.28 -18.66
CA ILE A 313 15.84 10.55 -18.49
C ILE A 313 15.74 9.16 -19.12
N ASN A 314 14.67 8.41 -18.89
CA ASN A 314 14.53 7.06 -19.43
C ASN A 314 14.29 7.05 -20.95
N ALA A 315 13.69 8.11 -21.51
CA ALA A 315 13.58 8.29 -22.96
C ALA A 315 14.95 8.38 -23.66
N VAL A 316 16.00 8.78 -22.95
CA VAL A 316 17.38 8.85 -23.46
C VAL A 316 18.18 7.60 -23.07
N ILE A 317 18.08 7.15 -21.82
CA ILE A 317 18.87 6.01 -21.31
C ILE A 317 18.47 4.69 -21.97
N LEU A 318 17.18 4.40 -22.14
CA LEU A 318 16.75 3.11 -22.68
C LEU A 318 17.21 2.88 -24.13
N PRO A 319 17.11 3.86 -25.06
CA PRO A 319 17.69 3.73 -26.40
C PRO A 319 19.20 3.57 -26.40
N LEU A 320 19.93 4.27 -25.52
CA LEU A 320 21.39 4.14 -25.41
C LEU A 320 21.80 2.72 -24.98
N ILE A 321 21.11 2.13 -24.00
CA ILE A 321 21.35 0.73 -23.59
C ILE A 321 21.03 -0.24 -24.73
N GLY A 322 19.95 0.03 -25.48
CA GLY A 322 19.60 -0.73 -26.68
C GLY A 322 20.68 -0.67 -27.77
N ALA A 323 21.28 0.50 -27.99
CA ALA A 323 22.35 0.72 -28.96
C ALA A 323 23.68 0.03 -28.57
N LEU A 324 23.91 -0.24 -27.28
CA LEU A 324 25.08 -0.97 -26.78
C LEU A 324 24.98 -2.51 -26.96
N GLY A 325 23.97 -3.01 -27.69
CA GLY A 325 23.82 -4.44 -28.00
C GLY A 325 23.23 -5.29 -26.86
N ILE A 326 22.69 -4.66 -25.82
CA ILE A 326 22.10 -5.33 -24.63
C ILE A 326 20.57 -5.54 -24.83
N SER A 327 20.05 -5.41 -26.05
CA SER A 327 18.62 -5.25 -26.36
C SER A 327 17.68 -6.30 -25.72
N GLY A 328 18.09 -7.57 -25.69
CA GLY A 328 17.30 -8.65 -25.05
C GLY A 328 17.19 -8.49 -23.53
N ALA A 329 18.31 -8.24 -22.83
CA ALA A 329 18.31 -8.01 -21.38
C ALA A 329 17.76 -6.63 -21.00
N ALA A 330 17.88 -5.63 -21.88
CA ALA A 330 17.38 -4.28 -21.69
C ALA A 330 15.84 -4.23 -21.64
N SER A 331 15.16 -5.01 -22.49
CA SER A 331 13.68 -5.04 -22.52
C SER A 331 13.07 -5.56 -21.21
N ASN A 332 13.64 -6.63 -20.65
CA ASN A 332 13.16 -7.25 -19.39
C ASN A 332 13.56 -6.46 -18.13
N THR A 333 14.58 -5.59 -18.21
CA THR A 333 15.07 -4.79 -17.06
C THR A 333 14.58 -3.34 -17.08
N ALA A 334 14.02 -2.87 -18.20
CA ALA A 334 13.55 -1.50 -18.36
C ALA A 334 12.53 -1.05 -17.28
N PRO A 335 11.53 -1.86 -16.88
CA PRO A 335 10.59 -1.45 -15.84
C PRO A 335 11.24 -1.26 -14.46
N ALA A 336 12.19 -2.13 -14.10
CA ALA A 336 12.97 -1.98 -12.87
C ALA A 336 13.86 -0.72 -12.92
N LEU A 337 14.49 -0.44 -14.06
CA LEU A 337 15.31 0.77 -14.23
C LEU A 337 14.47 2.03 -14.05
N ILE A 338 13.30 2.12 -14.70
CA ILE A 338 12.38 3.26 -14.57
C ILE A 338 12.03 3.51 -13.11
N ILE A 339 11.72 2.45 -12.35
CA ILE A 339 11.37 2.56 -10.92
C ILE A 339 12.54 3.05 -10.10
N VAL A 340 13.72 2.45 -10.26
CA VAL A 340 14.92 2.86 -9.51
C VAL A 340 15.26 4.32 -9.83
N THR A 341 15.25 4.71 -11.10
CA THR A 341 15.47 6.09 -11.52
C THR A 341 14.43 7.05 -10.92
N TRP A 342 13.16 6.66 -10.89
CA TRP A 342 12.10 7.47 -10.28
C TRP A 342 12.34 7.77 -8.80
N PHE A 343 12.72 6.75 -8.03
CA PHE A 343 13.04 6.90 -6.62
C PHE A 343 14.31 7.73 -6.40
N ILE A 344 15.35 7.53 -7.20
CA ILE A 344 16.60 8.30 -7.10
C ILE A 344 16.34 9.78 -7.38
N ILE A 345 15.59 10.11 -8.43
CA ILE A 345 15.25 11.51 -8.76
C ILE A 345 14.40 12.12 -7.65
N THR A 346 13.43 11.37 -7.12
CA THR A 346 12.64 11.80 -5.97
C THR A 346 13.51 12.17 -4.77
N ILE A 347 14.45 11.29 -4.42
CA ILE A 347 15.40 11.51 -3.32
C ILE A 347 16.25 12.75 -3.60
N ALA A 348 16.77 12.91 -4.81
CA ALA A 348 17.58 14.06 -5.19
C ALA A 348 16.81 15.38 -5.07
N LEU A 349 15.57 15.43 -5.58
CA LEU A 349 14.71 16.62 -5.48
C LEU A 349 14.36 16.95 -4.03
N HIS A 350 13.98 15.95 -3.24
CA HIS A 350 13.65 16.14 -1.82
C HIS A 350 14.89 16.56 -1.01
N ALA A 351 16.05 15.94 -1.25
CA ALA A 351 17.30 16.28 -0.59
C ALA A 351 17.76 17.70 -0.93
N GLY A 352 17.74 18.07 -2.22
CA GLY A 352 18.07 19.42 -2.68
C GLY A 352 17.18 20.47 -2.03
N PHE A 353 15.87 20.22 -1.95
CA PHE A 353 14.93 21.10 -1.27
C PHE A 353 15.16 21.19 0.25
N THR A 354 15.44 20.06 0.91
CA THR A 354 15.56 20.00 2.38
C THR A 354 16.87 20.62 2.87
N ILE A 355 17.99 20.33 2.19
CA ILE A 355 19.33 20.80 2.58
C ILE A 355 19.53 22.29 2.26
N SER A 356 18.82 22.81 1.25
CA SER A 356 18.87 24.24 0.88
C SER A 356 18.08 25.15 1.83
N LYS A 357 17.26 24.60 2.74
CA LYS A 357 16.51 25.41 3.72
C LYS A 357 17.44 26.14 4.70
N ALA A 358 17.31 27.46 4.74
CA ALA A 358 18.05 28.33 5.64
C ALA A 358 17.86 27.96 7.13
N SER A 359 16.64 27.54 7.51
CA SER A 359 16.31 27.12 8.89
C SER A 359 17.12 25.93 9.40
N TYR A 360 17.75 25.17 8.51
CA TYR A 360 18.52 23.97 8.84
C TYR A 360 20.03 24.17 8.75
N LYS A 361 20.50 25.36 8.37
CA LYS A 361 21.93 25.66 8.16
C LYS A 361 22.80 25.27 9.37
N ASN A 362 22.33 25.55 10.58
CA ASN A 362 23.06 25.30 11.83
C ASN A 362 22.94 23.85 12.34
N MET A 363 22.01 23.05 11.78
CA MET A 363 21.76 21.66 12.17
C MET A 363 22.12 20.66 11.06
N ARG A 364 22.82 21.11 10.01
CA ARG A 364 23.09 20.27 8.83
C ARG A 364 23.78 18.96 9.18
N LYS A 365 24.74 18.97 10.10
CA LYS A 365 25.48 17.78 10.53
C LYS A 365 24.56 16.77 11.22
N ASP A 366 23.70 17.23 12.12
CA ASP A 366 22.78 16.35 12.86
C ASP A 366 21.66 15.78 11.98
N LEU A 367 21.31 16.47 10.89
CA LEU A 367 20.31 16.01 9.93
C LEU A 367 20.81 14.90 9.00
N ILE A 368 22.13 14.66 8.92
CA ILE A 368 22.70 13.63 8.04
C ILE A 368 22.23 12.23 8.45
N ILE A 369 22.24 11.90 9.74
CA ILE A 369 21.87 10.56 10.21
C ILE A 369 20.40 10.23 9.89
N PRO A 370 19.41 11.08 10.23
CA PRO A 370 18.03 10.89 9.79
C PRO A 370 17.92 10.82 8.26
N ALA A 371 18.62 11.69 7.53
CA ALA A 371 18.55 11.74 6.07
C ALA A 371 19.01 10.44 5.43
N VAL A 372 20.20 9.94 5.81
CA VAL A 372 20.74 8.67 5.34
C VAL A 372 19.76 7.55 5.69
N SER A 373 19.27 7.49 6.93
CA SER A 373 18.34 6.44 7.36
C SER A 373 17.06 6.39 6.51
N TYR A 374 16.41 7.54 6.29
CA TYR A 374 15.20 7.60 5.48
C TYR A 374 15.48 7.31 4.00
N TYR A 375 16.51 7.90 3.41
CA TYR A 375 16.83 7.68 2.00
C TYR A 375 17.28 6.25 1.72
N SER A 376 18.05 5.62 2.62
CA SER A 376 18.39 4.20 2.54
C SER A 376 17.12 3.34 2.56
N LEU A 377 16.14 3.62 3.41
CA LEU A 377 14.86 2.90 3.40
C LEU A 377 14.09 3.09 2.09
N PHE A 378 14.09 4.31 1.51
CA PHE A 378 13.48 4.56 0.20
C PHE A 378 14.21 3.83 -0.94
N ILE A 379 15.54 3.73 -0.89
CA ILE A 379 16.33 2.95 -1.85
C ILE A 379 16.00 1.46 -1.71
N VAL A 380 15.97 0.93 -0.49
CA VAL A 380 15.58 -0.46 -0.22
C VAL A 380 14.17 -0.73 -0.73
N MET A 381 13.24 0.21 -0.56
CA MET A 381 11.88 0.12 -1.09
C MET A 381 11.86 0.06 -2.63
N ALA A 382 12.67 0.90 -3.29
CA ALA A 382 12.80 0.92 -4.75
C ALA A 382 13.38 -0.40 -5.30
N ILE A 383 14.45 -0.90 -4.68
CA ILE A 383 15.07 -2.20 -5.03
C ILE A 383 14.08 -3.34 -4.83
N THR A 384 13.37 -3.35 -3.70
CA THR A 384 12.36 -4.37 -3.40
C THR A 384 11.26 -4.40 -4.47
N LEU A 385 10.75 -3.22 -4.84
CA LEU A 385 9.72 -3.10 -5.87
C LEU A 385 10.24 -3.50 -7.26
N ALA A 386 11.48 -3.13 -7.59
CA ALA A 386 12.13 -3.47 -8.85
C ALA A 386 12.35 -4.99 -8.99
N ILE A 387 12.87 -5.66 -7.94
CA ILE A 387 13.01 -7.12 -7.90
C ILE A 387 11.64 -7.79 -8.04
N GLY A 388 10.63 -7.29 -7.32
CA GLY A 388 9.26 -7.81 -7.38
C GLY A 388 8.66 -7.74 -8.79
N ILE A 389 8.79 -6.59 -9.46
CA ILE A 389 8.25 -6.39 -10.82
C ILE A 389 9.00 -7.22 -11.86
N ASN A 390 10.33 -7.30 -11.77
CA ASN A 390 11.10 -8.20 -12.64
C ASN A 390 10.71 -9.66 -12.42
N GLY A 391 10.44 -10.07 -11.17
CA GLY A 391 9.93 -11.40 -10.86
C GLY A 391 8.54 -11.67 -11.45
N ILE A 392 7.70 -10.65 -11.62
CA ILE A 392 6.42 -10.75 -12.33
C ILE A 392 6.66 -10.86 -13.84
N ILE A 393 7.52 -10.02 -14.43
CA ILE A 393 7.80 -10.04 -15.87
C ILE A 393 8.42 -11.38 -16.31
N ALA A 394 9.29 -11.95 -15.48
CA ALA A 394 10.00 -13.19 -15.79
C ALA A 394 9.09 -14.43 -15.94
N MET A 395 7.84 -14.40 -15.46
CA MET A 395 6.93 -15.54 -15.64
C MET A 395 6.30 -15.62 -17.04
N GLY A 396 6.44 -14.58 -17.85
CA GLY A 396 5.81 -14.49 -19.16
C GLY A 396 4.29 -14.20 -19.10
N PRO A 397 3.61 -14.20 -20.26
CA PRO A 397 2.22 -13.78 -20.35
C PRO A 397 1.26 -14.82 -19.75
N ILE A 398 0.54 -14.42 -18.69
CA ILE A 398 -0.55 -15.19 -18.06
C ILE A 398 -1.79 -15.36 -18.96
N THR A 399 -1.86 -14.58 -20.04
CA THR A 399 -2.96 -14.57 -21.01
C THR A 399 -2.75 -15.55 -22.16
N ALA A 400 -1.66 -16.32 -22.16
CA ALA A 400 -1.44 -17.36 -23.16
C ALA A 400 -2.46 -18.52 -22.98
N PRO A 401 -3.02 -19.08 -24.06
CA PRO A 401 -3.95 -20.20 -23.96
C PRO A 401 -3.36 -21.39 -23.18
N GLY A 402 -4.10 -21.93 -22.22
CA GLY A 402 -3.71 -23.11 -21.43
C GLY A 402 -2.70 -22.85 -20.30
N THR A 403 -2.21 -21.62 -20.10
CA THR A 403 -1.26 -21.29 -19.03
C THR A 403 -1.90 -20.65 -17.80
N SER A 404 -3.16 -20.20 -17.93
CA SER A 404 -3.80 -19.36 -16.92
C SER A 404 -3.96 -20.08 -15.58
N SER A 405 -4.36 -21.36 -15.53
CA SER A 405 -4.55 -22.08 -14.26
C SER A 405 -3.25 -22.39 -13.52
N SER A 406 -2.16 -22.67 -14.24
CA SER A 406 -0.85 -23.01 -13.66
C SER A 406 -0.01 -21.78 -13.31
N MET A 407 -0.09 -20.71 -14.10
CA MET A 407 0.71 -19.49 -13.90
C MET A 407 0.07 -18.50 -12.93
N MET A 408 -1.23 -18.58 -12.67
CA MET A 408 -1.91 -17.61 -11.82
C MET A 408 -1.45 -17.68 -10.35
N ASN A 409 -1.25 -18.87 -9.81
CA ASN A 409 -0.73 -19.03 -8.44
C ASN A 409 0.67 -18.43 -8.32
N ILE A 410 1.51 -18.63 -9.34
CA ILE A 410 2.86 -18.06 -9.42
C ILE A 410 2.77 -16.53 -9.55
N PHE A 411 1.83 -16.01 -10.36
CA PHE A 411 1.58 -14.57 -10.50
C PHE A 411 1.20 -13.92 -9.16
N PHE A 412 0.21 -14.46 -8.44
CA PHE A 412 -0.19 -13.92 -7.14
C PHE A 412 0.89 -14.06 -6.07
N SER A 413 1.65 -15.14 -6.13
CA SER A 413 2.81 -15.39 -5.29
C SER A 413 3.87 -14.29 -5.47
N ARG A 414 4.25 -13.99 -6.72
CA ARG A 414 5.23 -12.94 -7.05
C ARG A 414 4.69 -11.54 -6.79
N LEU A 415 3.44 -11.26 -7.15
CA LEU A 415 2.77 -9.99 -6.87
C LEU A 415 2.64 -9.75 -5.35
N GLY A 416 2.28 -10.77 -4.60
CA GLY A 416 2.18 -10.71 -3.14
C GLY A 416 3.53 -10.48 -2.49
N THR A 417 4.56 -11.18 -2.95
CA THR A 417 5.93 -10.93 -2.49
C THR A 417 6.33 -9.49 -2.74
N ALA A 418 6.08 -8.96 -3.95
CA ALA A 418 6.39 -7.56 -4.29
C ALA A 418 5.65 -6.57 -3.39
N VAL A 419 4.31 -6.65 -3.34
CA VAL A 419 3.48 -5.69 -2.61
C VAL A 419 3.71 -5.77 -1.09
N LEU A 420 3.69 -6.97 -0.52
CA LEU A 420 3.78 -7.15 0.93
C LEU A 420 5.17 -6.80 1.45
N SER A 421 6.25 -7.15 0.74
CA SER A 421 7.61 -6.79 1.16
C SER A 421 7.87 -5.28 1.02
N THR A 422 7.39 -4.63 -0.05
CA THR A 422 7.44 -3.16 -0.17
C THR A 422 6.63 -2.49 0.95
N CYS A 423 5.47 -3.04 1.31
CA CYS A 423 4.65 -2.53 2.41
C CYS A 423 5.33 -2.63 3.78
N LEU A 424 6.21 -3.61 4.02
CA LEU A 424 7.00 -3.70 5.25
C LEU A 424 7.93 -2.50 5.40
N ILE A 425 8.66 -2.15 4.33
CA ILE A 425 9.55 -0.98 4.35
C ILE A 425 8.74 0.30 4.51
N LEU A 426 7.61 0.44 3.80
CA LEU A 426 6.72 1.58 3.97
C LEU A 426 6.19 1.69 5.41
N TYR A 427 5.89 0.56 6.06
CA TYR A 427 5.47 0.50 7.45
C TYR A 427 6.58 0.96 8.42
N VAL A 428 7.83 0.56 8.18
CA VAL A 428 9.00 1.05 8.94
C VAL A 428 9.13 2.56 8.82
N ILE A 429 9.12 3.09 7.59
CA ILE A 429 9.22 4.53 7.34
C ILE A 429 8.05 5.26 8.03
N ALA A 430 6.83 4.72 7.92
CA ALA A 430 5.65 5.27 8.58
C ALA A 430 5.81 5.34 10.10
N THR A 431 6.32 4.27 10.71
CA THR A 431 6.57 4.19 12.15
C THR A 431 7.64 5.18 12.58
N LEU A 432 8.74 5.32 11.85
CA LEU A 432 9.77 6.32 12.15
C LEU A 432 9.18 7.75 12.09
N MET A 433 8.34 8.04 11.10
CA MET A 433 7.72 9.36 10.96
C MET A 433 6.72 9.64 12.09
N ASP A 434 5.88 8.67 12.42
CA ASP A 434 4.84 8.81 13.45
C ASP A 434 5.44 8.81 14.87
N ALA A 435 6.49 8.04 15.13
CA ALA A 435 7.16 8.00 16.44
C ALA A 435 7.91 9.29 16.72
N ASN A 436 8.62 9.86 15.73
CA ASN A 436 9.41 11.07 15.93
C ASN A 436 8.58 12.37 15.94
N LYS A 437 7.32 12.34 15.45
CA LYS A 437 6.38 13.47 15.60
C LYS A 437 5.60 13.42 16.92
N SER A 438 5.41 12.23 17.49
CA SER A 438 4.58 12.02 18.68
C SER A 438 5.20 12.64 19.94
N PRO A 439 4.39 13.22 20.85
CA PRO A 439 4.85 13.69 22.16
C PRO A 439 5.63 12.63 22.95
N GLU A 440 5.22 11.37 22.82
CA GLU A 440 5.79 10.23 23.53
C GLU A 440 7.13 9.76 22.95
N GLY A 441 7.43 10.13 21.70
CA GLY A 441 8.63 9.70 20.99
C GLY A 441 8.62 8.21 20.63
N MET A 442 9.81 7.66 20.41
CA MET A 442 10.02 6.26 20.04
C MET A 442 10.16 5.38 21.29
N SER A 443 9.09 4.71 21.70
CA SER A 443 9.15 3.72 22.78
C SER A 443 9.80 2.41 22.32
N LYS A 444 10.35 1.62 23.25
CA LYS A 444 10.94 0.29 22.95
C LYS A 444 9.95 -0.62 22.22
N LYS A 445 8.68 -0.62 22.63
CA LYS A 445 7.63 -1.39 21.98
C LYS A 445 7.41 -0.93 20.53
N VAL A 446 7.30 0.38 20.30
CA VAL A 446 7.12 0.94 18.95
C VAL A 446 8.34 0.66 18.06
N LEU A 447 9.55 0.67 18.62
CA LEU A 447 10.77 0.29 17.89
C LEU A 447 10.74 -1.19 17.48
N ILE A 448 10.39 -2.10 18.40
CA ILE A 448 10.35 -3.54 18.12
C ILE A 448 9.25 -3.86 17.11
N ASP A 449 8.00 -3.50 17.41
CA ASP A 449 6.83 -3.85 16.61
C ASP A 449 6.78 -3.08 15.28
N GLY A 450 7.31 -1.85 15.29
CA GLY A 450 7.20 -0.91 14.17
C GLY A 450 8.42 -0.83 13.25
N VAL A 451 9.59 -1.28 13.69
CA VAL A 451 10.85 -1.20 12.93
C VAL A 451 11.56 -2.55 12.86
N ILE A 452 11.92 -3.14 14.01
CA ILE A 452 12.78 -4.33 14.04
C ILE A 452 12.08 -5.56 13.43
N LEU A 453 10.88 -5.90 13.89
CA LEU A 453 10.15 -7.08 13.38
C LEU A 453 9.83 -6.97 11.88
N PRO A 454 9.33 -5.82 11.34
CA PRO A 454 9.16 -5.66 9.91
C PRO A 454 10.46 -5.81 9.10
N ILE A 455 11.60 -5.30 9.60
CA ILE A 455 12.90 -5.44 8.93
C ILE A 455 13.35 -6.91 8.92
N ILE A 456 13.17 -7.64 10.01
CA ILE A 456 13.48 -9.08 10.08
C ILE A 456 12.60 -9.85 9.08
N ALA A 457 11.29 -9.60 9.07
CA ALA A 457 10.37 -10.24 8.13
C ALA A 457 10.73 -9.93 6.67
N TRP A 458 11.09 -8.67 6.38
CA TRP A 458 11.57 -8.26 5.07
C TRP A 458 12.88 -8.96 4.69
N PHE A 459 13.85 -9.01 5.61
CA PHE A 459 15.15 -9.66 5.37
C PHE A 459 14.99 -11.16 5.13
N LEU A 460 14.14 -11.84 5.90
CA LEU A 460 13.83 -13.25 5.68
C LEU A 460 13.16 -13.45 4.31
N SER A 461 12.12 -12.67 3.98
CA SER A 461 11.41 -12.83 2.71
C SER A 461 12.28 -12.50 1.48
N VAL A 462 12.92 -11.33 1.46
CA VAL A 462 13.74 -10.89 0.32
C VAL A 462 15.09 -11.61 0.29
N GLY A 463 15.69 -11.86 1.45
CA GLY A 463 16.95 -12.60 1.58
C GLY A 463 16.82 -14.04 1.08
N ILE A 464 15.70 -14.72 1.32
CA ILE A 464 15.42 -16.05 0.73
C ILE A 464 15.39 -15.97 -0.81
N ASN A 465 14.82 -14.92 -1.39
CA ASN A 465 14.82 -14.74 -2.85
C ASN A 465 16.23 -14.44 -3.39
N ILE A 466 17.02 -13.62 -2.70
CA ILE A 466 18.41 -13.32 -3.08
C ILE A 466 19.29 -14.58 -2.98
N LEU A 467 19.12 -15.37 -1.91
CA LEU A 467 19.81 -16.65 -1.75
C LEU A 467 19.50 -17.59 -2.92
N GLY A 468 18.23 -17.67 -3.34
CA GLY A 468 17.83 -18.42 -4.52
C GLY A 468 18.53 -17.98 -5.80
N ILE A 469 18.71 -16.67 -6.00
CA ILE A 469 19.46 -16.12 -7.14
C ILE A 469 20.94 -16.51 -7.07
N ILE A 470 21.58 -16.34 -5.92
CA ILE A 470 23.01 -16.65 -5.73
C ILE A 470 23.27 -18.15 -5.94
N LEU A 471 22.44 -19.02 -5.35
CA LEU A 471 22.55 -20.47 -5.52
C LEU A 471 22.35 -20.89 -6.98
N GLY A 472 21.42 -20.23 -7.70
CA GLY A 472 21.24 -20.39 -9.13
C GLY A 472 22.48 -19.98 -9.94
N MET A 473 23.12 -18.86 -9.61
CA MET A 473 24.38 -18.43 -10.25
C MET A 473 25.54 -19.39 -9.99
N LEU A 474 25.55 -20.07 -8.84
CA LEU A 474 26.55 -21.06 -8.47
C LEU A 474 26.23 -22.48 -9.01
N ASN A 475 25.20 -22.62 -9.86
CA ASN A 475 24.73 -23.89 -10.41
C ASN A 475 24.41 -24.96 -9.36
N VAL A 476 24.05 -24.55 -8.14
CA VAL A 476 23.64 -25.51 -7.11
C VAL A 476 22.16 -25.83 -7.33
N THR A 477 21.83 -27.11 -7.49
CA THR A 477 20.45 -27.57 -7.62
C THR A 477 19.73 -27.47 -6.28
N TRP A 478 18.77 -26.56 -6.19
CA TRP A 478 17.91 -26.37 -5.02
C TRP A 478 16.45 -26.31 -5.44
N ASN A 479 15.56 -26.64 -4.50
CA ASN A 479 14.13 -26.51 -4.69
C ASN A 479 13.71 -25.02 -4.60
N THR A 480 13.71 -24.35 -5.75
CA THR A 480 13.31 -22.93 -5.89
C THR A 480 11.86 -22.68 -5.49
N ASP A 481 10.98 -23.67 -5.65
CA ASP A 481 9.58 -23.60 -5.26
C ASP A 481 9.42 -23.58 -3.73
N LEU A 482 10.24 -24.36 -3.01
CA LEU A 482 10.29 -24.35 -1.56
C LEU A 482 10.72 -22.97 -1.02
N LEU A 483 11.78 -22.37 -1.60
CA LEU A 483 12.25 -21.04 -1.20
C LEU A 483 11.19 -19.97 -1.46
N SER A 484 10.52 -20.01 -2.62
CA SER A 484 9.43 -19.08 -2.93
C SER A 484 8.26 -19.22 -1.96
N THR A 485 7.91 -20.46 -1.60
CA THR A 485 6.82 -20.75 -0.66
C THR A 485 7.15 -20.25 0.75
N LEU A 486 8.37 -20.50 1.23
CA LEU A 486 8.84 -20.02 2.53
C LEU A 486 8.86 -18.49 2.59
N SER A 487 9.34 -17.82 1.54
CA SER A 487 9.37 -16.35 1.46
C SER A 487 7.97 -15.74 1.64
N ILE A 488 6.96 -16.31 0.99
CA ILE A 488 5.57 -15.84 1.07
C ILE A 488 4.93 -16.18 2.41
N LEU A 489 5.21 -17.38 2.93
CA LEU A 489 4.67 -17.82 4.21
C LEU A 489 5.15 -16.90 5.35
N VAL A 490 6.42 -16.48 5.34
CA VAL A 490 6.95 -15.47 6.28
C VAL A 490 6.16 -14.15 6.18
N LEU A 491 5.89 -13.67 4.97
CA LEU A 491 5.13 -12.43 4.76
C LEU A 491 3.69 -12.56 5.27
N ILE A 492 3.00 -13.64 4.93
CA ILE A 492 1.62 -13.90 5.36
C ILE A 492 1.55 -13.97 6.88
N LEU A 493 2.40 -14.78 7.51
CA LEU A 493 2.43 -14.91 8.97
C LEU A 493 2.70 -13.58 9.66
N PHE A 494 3.63 -12.77 9.13
CA PHE A 494 3.91 -11.45 9.69
C PHE A 494 2.69 -10.52 9.60
N TRP A 495 2.04 -10.43 8.43
CA TRP A 495 0.89 -9.55 8.25
C TRP A 495 -0.33 -10.01 9.05
N VAL A 496 -0.54 -11.31 9.19
CA VAL A 496 -1.54 -11.89 10.11
C VAL A 496 -1.21 -11.53 11.54
N TYR A 497 0.04 -11.72 11.98
CA TYR A 497 0.50 -11.32 13.31
C TYR A 497 0.24 -9.82 13.57
N LEU A 498 0.56 -8.95 12.62
CA LEU A 498 0.35 -7.51 12.76
C LEU A 498 -1.14 -7.14 12.82
N SER A 499 -1.98 -7.82 12.04
CA SER A 499 -3.43 -7.64 12.06
C SER A 499 -4.03 -8.11 13.40
N VAL A 500 -3.67 -9.31 13.84
CA VAL A 500 -4.16 -9.92 15.09
C VAL A 500 -3.65 -9.15 16.31
N SER A 501 -2.36 -8.81 16.35
CA SER A 501 -1.81 -7.99 17.44
C SER A 501 -2.45 -6.61 17.47
N GLY A 502 -2.69 -5.96 16.33
CA GLY A 502 -3.37 -4.67 16.27
C GLY A 502 -4.82 -4.73 16.77
N VAL A 503 -5.57 -5.78 16.41
CA VAL A 503 -6.97 -5.98 16.86
C VAL A 503 -7.01 -6.36 18.35
N LEU A 504 -6.20 -7.31 18.80
CA LEU A 504 -6.18 -7.76 20.19
C LEU A 504 -5.63 -6.66 21.13
N LEU A 505 -4.57 -5.94 20.74
CA LEU A 505 -3.99 -4.90 21.58
C LEU A 505 -4.85 -3.64 21.64
N ASN A 506 -5.59 -3.29 20.58
CA ASN A 506 -6.45 -2.09 20.61
C ASN A 506 -7.87 -2.37 21.12
N ASN A 507 -8.40 -3.59 20.96
CA ASN A 507 -9.78 -3.91 21.37
C ASN A 507 -9.88 -4.74 22.66
N ILE A 508 -8.82 -5.43 23.10
CA ILE A 508 -8.84 -6.27 24.32
C ILE A 508 -7.99 -5.67 25.45
N VAL A 509 -7.03 -4.79 25.14
CA VAL A 509 -6.30 -4.04 26.16
C VAL A 509 -6.95 -2.68 26.37
N ILE A 510 -8.08 -2.71 27.08
CA ILE A 510 -8.39 -1.65 28.06
C ILE A 510 -7.08 -1.39 28.82
N PRO A 511 -6.65 -0.12 29.03
CA PRO A 511 -5.43 0.15 29.79
C PRO A 511 -5.45 -0.73 31.04
N SER A 512 -4.40 -1.55 31.22
CA SER A 512 -4.37 -2.51 32.31
C SER A 512 -4.81 -1.79 33.58
N ARG A 513 -5.70 -2.40 34.36
CA ARG A 513 -6.25 -1.75 35.58
C ARG A 513 -5.16 -1.03 36.39
N LYS A 514 -3.95 -1.61 36.38
CA LYS A 514 -2.72 -1.05 36.93
C LYS A 514 -2.32 0.32 36.35
N LYS A 515 -2.26 0.53 35.03
CA LYS A 515 -1.91 1.82 34.43
C LYS A 515 -2.98 2.89 34.66
N ARG A 516 -4.26 2.50 34.68
CA ARG A 516 -5.37 3.38 35.08
C ARG A 516 -5.27 3.78 36.56
N GLN A 517 -4.95 2.83 37.43
CA GLN A 517 -4.70 3.10 38.86
C GLN A 517 -3.48 4.00 39.07
N GLU A 518 -2.38 3.77 38.35
CA GLU A 518 -1.17 4.61 38.40
C GLU A 518 -1.44 6.04 37.94
N ILE A 519 -2.20 6.23 36.85
CA ILE A 519 -2.61 7.57 36.37
C ILE A 519 -3.55 8.26 37.37
N ASN A 520 -4.53 7.54 37.91
CA ASN A 520 -5.46 8.10 38.90
C ASN A 520 -4.76 8.46 40.21
N LEU A 521 -3.76 7.67 40.64
CA LEU A 521 -2.94 7.96 41.82
C LEU A 521 -2.06 9.19 41.58
N ALA A 522 -1.43 9.31 40.41
CA ALA A 522 -0.62 10.47 40.05
C ALA A 522 -1.45 11.76 39.97
N LEU A 523 -2.64 11.70 39.37
CA LEU A 523 -3.58 12.83 39.32
C LEU A 523 -4.11 13.21 40.72
N ALA A 524 -4.35 12.22 41.59
CA ALA A 524 -4.74 12.48 42.98
C ALA A 524 -3.62 13.14 43.79
N GLU A 525 -2.36 12.76 43.57
CA GLU A 525 -1.21 13.43 44.18
C GLU A 525 -1.02 14.86 43.67
N GLU A 526 -1.13 15.10 42.35
CA GLU A 526 -1.08 16.45 41.79
C GLU A 526 -2.20 17.34 42.34
N GLY A 527 -3.42 16.80 42.46
CA GLY A 527 -4.56 17.49 43.08
C GLY A 527 -4.29 17.90 44.53
N LYS A 528 -3.73 16.98 45.35
CA LYS A 528 -3.34 17.26 46.73
C LYS A 528 -2.23 18.32 46.84
N GLN A 529 -1.25 18.29 45.94
CA GLN A 529 -0.17 19.28 45.91
C GLN A 529 -0.66 20.66 45.47
N ALA A 530 -1.61 20.73 44.53
CA ALA A 530 -2.24 21.97 44.12
C ALA A 530 -3.10 22.57 45.24
N GLU A 531 -3.85 21.74 45.97
CA GLU A 531 -4.66 22.19 47.11
C GLU A 531 -3.78 22.70 48.26
N ALA A 532 -2.68 22.00 48.56
CA ALA A 532 -1.71 22.43 49.55
C ALA A 532 -1.05 23.78 49.20
N LYS A 533 -0.68 23.99 47.92
CA LYS A 533 -0.15 25.29 47.45
C LYS A 533 -1.18 26.41 47.52
N THR A 534 -2.46 26.09 47.38
CA THR A 534 -3.55 27.08 47.45
C THR A 534 -3.85 27.45 48.90
N LYS A 535 -3.80 26.48 49.83
CA LYS A 535 -3.94 26.72 51.27
C LYS A 535 -2.74 27.45 51.87
N ALA A 536 -1.52 27.24 51.37
CA ALA A 536 -0.32 27.95 51.82
C ALA A 536 -0.23 29.41 51.31
N LYS A 537 -1.09 29.81 50.36
CA LYS A 537 -1.19 31.18 49.83
C LYS A 537 -2.34 32.00 50.42
N LYS A 538 -3.20 31.38 51.23
CA LYS A 538 -4.19 32.05 52.08
C LYS A 538 -3.62 32.13 53.48
#